data_AF-A0AAV4AKW2-F1
#
_entry.id   AF-A0AAV4AKW2-F1
#
_cell.length_a   1.000
_cell.length_b   1.000
_cell.length_c   1.000
_cell.angle_alpha   90.00
_cell.angle_beta   90.00
_cell.angle_gamma   90.00
#
_symmetry.space_group_name_H-M   'P 1'
#
loop_
_entity.id
_entity.type
_entity.pdbx_description
1 polymer ?
#
loop_
_entity_poly.entity_id
_entity_poly.type
_entity_poly.pdbx_seq_one_letter_code
_entity_poly.pdbx_strand_id
1 'polypeptide(L)'
;MEDAHSVDTDATGEDPLHDLTDDQLYHLVEETIRANEVLAAETNMFEKFLNRVEPRDTATGSLASTPGLGMRDDKGYNRKRSKSKASNLDRSMKLTAEQKCDIAQREIEELREDIERMKEESEKVLDTYKAIMEEADMRLSEMKKESYEFERDIVKGSVNHRTNKVIAEKCMRYFEDKLRARDTLIEKLRLKNSTLKVQKKKLMLQLKQKEEMGEVLHEVDFNQLKIENQQYLEKIDERNQDLLRLKLMAGNTLQVLNSYKKKLNTMTVEAERLESEISSRQELQARIQHETQSVEVERAKAEQINKRLRKQLANFKVPDVMDYVAEKASLYDIQKKVKSWERKVDIAEMALRTHRKSWNQMQVVGSINSANHWQGLPMEIDDDDDDDDDDDDDDDDDDDDDDEEMMMMRRRRR
;
A
#
# COMPACT_ATOMS: atom_id res chain seq x y z
N MET A 1 18.95 60.86 77.33
CA MET A 1 19.51 59.52 77.03
C MET A 1 18.56 58.80 76.09
N GLU A 2 18.32 59.29 74.86
CA GLU A 2 19.31 59.82 73.90
C GLU A 2 20.43 58.82 73.67
N ASP A 3 20.39 58.16 72.51
CA ASP A 3 21.42 58.38 71.47
C ASP A 3 20.81 57.98 70.11
N ALA A 4 20.16 58.96 69.48
CA ALA A 4 19.68 58.82 68.11
C ALA A 4 20.82 59.19 67.14
N HIS A 5 21.60 58.18 66.74
CA HIS A 5 22.58 58.37 65.66
C HIS A 5 21.88 58.48 64.31
N SER A 6 21.48 59.71 63.97
CA SER A 6 21.06 60.09 62.62
C SER A 6 22.19 59.81 61.63
N VAL A 7 21.94 58.90 60.68
CA VAL A 7 22.82 58.67 59.55
C VAL A 7 22.33 59.54 58.41
N ASP A 8 22.95 60.71 58.24
CA ASP A 8 22.76 61.53 57.05
C ASP A 8 23.30 60.78 55.83
N THR A 9 22.40 60.28 55.00
CA THR A 9 22.67 59.97 53.59
C THR A 9 22.04 61.04 52.72
N ASP A 10 22.72 62.18 52.63
CA ASP A 10 22.48 63.15 51.56
C ASP A 10 22.93 62.52 50.22
N ALA A 11 21.97 61.86 49.57
CA ALA A 11 22.10 61.31 48.25
C ALA A 11 20.82 61.66 47.49
N THR A 12 20.90 62.68 46.64
CA THR A 12 19.82 63.17 45.78
C THR A 12 19.31 62.09 44.83
N GLY A 13 18.33 61.32 45.31
CA GLY A 13 17.29 60.67 44.53
C GLY A 13 15.98 61.01 45.23
N GLU A 14 14.98 61.44 44.47
CA GLU A 14 13.63 61.71 44.99
C GLU A 14 13.14 60.48 45.76
N ASP A 15 12.71 60.65 47.02
CA ASP A 15 12.15 59.53 47.79
C ASP A 15 10.89 59.05 47.06
N PRO A 16 10.86 57.85 46.47
CA PRO A 16 9.78 57.44 45.57
C PRO A 16 8.43 57.32 46.29
N LEU A 17 8.43 57.37 47.63
CA LEU A 17 7.23 57.37 48.47
C LEU A 17 6.58 58.74 48.61
N HIS A 18 7.25 59.85 48.27
CA HIS A 18 6.73 61.21 48.47
C HIS A 18 5.68 61.64 47.42
N ASP A 19 5.68 61.02 46.24
CA ASP A 19 4.76 61.31 45.13
C ASP A 19 3.53 60.38 45.09
N LEU A 20 3.42 59.41 46.00
CA LEU A 20 2.31 58.45 46.08
C LEU A 20 1.19 58.98 46.99
N THR A 21 -0.07 58.77 46.59
CA THR A 21 -1.22 59.10 47.46
C THR A 21 -1.36 58.10 48.61
N ASP A 22 -2.08 58.47 49.68
CA ASP A 22 -2.33 57.58 50.83
C ASP A 22 -2.90 56.21 50.42
N ASP A 23 -3.79 56.16 49.43
CA ASP A 23 -4.34 54.91 48.88
C ASP A 23 -3.26 54.06 48.16
N GLN A 24 -2.32 54.71 47.45
CA GLN A 24 -1.22 54.04 46.77
C GLN A 24 -0.17 53.53 47.77
N LEU A 25 0.10 54.30 48.83
CA LEU A 25 0.94 53.89 49.95
C LEU A 25 0.32 52.70 50.72
N TYR A 26 -1.00 52.72 50.94
CA TYR A 26 -1.71 51.59 51.56
C TYR A 26 -1.58 50.31 50.73
N HIS A 27 -1.80 50.39 49.41
CA HIS A 27 -1.60 49.25 48.51
C HIS A 27 -0.14 48.76 48.47
N LEU A 28 0.84 49.67 48.45
CA LEU A 28 2.26 49.32 48.48
C LEU A 28 2.65 48.59 49.78
N VAL A 29 2.12 49.03 50.92
CA VAL A 29 2.31 48.37 52.22
C VAL A 29 1.67 46.97 52.20
N GLU A 30 0.45 46.84 51.69
CA GLU A 30 -0.24 45.55 51.59
C GLU A 30 0.50 44.56 50.69
N GLU A 31 0.98 45.01 49.52
CA GLU A 31 1.81 44.21 48.61
C GLU A 31 3.13 43.80 49.26
N THR A 32 3.79 44.72 49.97
CA THR A 32 5.04 44.45 50.69
C THR A 32 4.84 43.43 51.82
N ILE A 33 3.72 43.49 52.54
CA ILE A 33 3.36 42.48 53.57
C ILE A 33 3.21 41.11 52.92
N ARG A 34 2.41 40.98 51.85
CA ARG A 34 2.24 39.70 51.13
C ARG A 34 3.55 39.15 50.58
N ALA A 35 4.42 40.02 50.04
CA ALA A 35 5.74 39.62 49.55
C ALA A 35 6.63 39.09 50.69
N ASN A 36 6.61 39.73 51.86
CA ASN A 36 7.31 39.26 53.05
C ASN A 36 6.75 37.94 53.60
N GLU A 37 5.44 37.73 53.55
CA GLU A 37 4.81 36.44 53.92
C GLU A 37 5.28 35.30 53.01
N VAL A 38 5.35 35.53 51.70
CA VAL A 38 5.88 34.55 50.73
C VAL A 38 7.36 34.24 51.00
N LEU A 39 8.19 35.26 51.25
CA LEU A 39 9.61 35.07 51.59
C LEU A 39 9.80 34.35 52.94
N ALA A 40 8.94 34.60 53.93
CA ALA A 40 8.96 33.91 55.21
C ALA A 40 8.57 32.43 55.06
N ALA A 41 7.54 32.13 54.26
CA ALA A 41 7.14 30.76 53.94
C ALA A 41 8.23 30.00 53.16
N GLU A 42 8.84 30.64 52.16
CA GLU A 42 9.99 30.11 51.42
C GLU A 42 11.18 29.81 52.37
N THR A 43 11.50 30.75 53.27
CA THR A 43 12.61 30.59 54.23
C THR A 43 12.33 29.44 55.21
N ASN A 44 11.11 29.32 55.73
CA ASN A 44 10.74 28.22 56.64
C ASN A 44 10.79 26.84 55.95
N MET A 45 10.44 26.79 54.66
CA MET A 45 10.53 25.58 53.85
C MET A 45 12.00 25.16 53.64
N PHE A 46 12.89 26.10 53.30
CA PHE A 46 14.33 25.81 53.23
C PHE A 46 14.95 25.45 54.58
N GLU A 47 14.53 26.08 55.67
CA GLU A 47 14.99 25.75 57.03
C GLU A 47 14.60 24.32 57.42
N LYS A 48 13.37 23.87 57.12
CA LYS A 48 12.95 22.48 57.35
C LYS A 48 13.76 21.48 56.53
N PHE A 49 13.93 21.75 55.24
CA PHE A 49 14.76 20.93 54.36
C PHE A 49 16.21 20.82 54.86
N LEU A 50 16.82 21.96 55.19
CA LEU A 50 18.22 22.03 55.66
C LEU A 50 18.41 21.30 57.00
N ASN A 51 17.48 21.45 57.94
CA ASN A 51 17.51 20.72 59.23
C ASN A 51 17.36 19.19 59.09
N ARG A 52 16.80 18.68 57.98
CA ARG A 52 16.75 17.24 57.68
C ARG A 52 17.96 16.75 56.87
N VAL A 53 18.58 17.63 56.07
CA VAL A 53 19.68 17.28 55.15
C VAL A 53 21.07 17.49 55.76
N GLU A 54 21.25 18.42 56.70
CA GLU A 54 22.52 18.54 57.42
C GLU A 54 22.74 17.35 58.37
N PRO A 55 23.88 16.63 58.26
CA PRO A 55 24.27 15.66 59.27
C PRO A 55 24.50 16.39 60.60
N ARG A 56 23.90 15.88 61.69
CA ARG A 56 24.03 16.43 63.06
C ARG A 56 25.48 16.57 63.58
N ASP A 57 26.46 16.03 62.88
CA ASP A 57 27.87 16.01 63.26
C ASP A 57 28.62 17.34 62.99
N THR A 58 28.05 18.29 62.24
CA THR A 58 28.68 19.61 62.02
C THR A 58 28.51 20.59 63.19
N ALA A 59 27.62 20.30 64.14
CA ALA A 59 27.22 21.23 65.20
C ALA A 59 28.19 21.36 66.40
N THR A 60 29.36 20.72 66.38
CA THR A 60 30.36 20.80 67.47
C THR A 60 31.78 21.13 66.97
N GLY A 61 31.89 22.21 66.19
CA GLY A 61 33.10 22.60 65.45
C GLY A 61 33.69 23.99 65.75
N SER A 62 34.10 24.26 66.99
CA SER A 62 35.11 25.29 67.36
C SER A 62 34.80 26.79 67.13
N LEU A 63 34.44 27.49 68.21
CA LEU A 63 34.90 28.87 68.49
C LEU A 63 35.15 29.07 70.00
N ALA A 64 36.08 30.00 70.32
CA ALA A 64 36.53 30.45 71.67
C ALA A 64 37.45 29.46 72.46
N SER A 65 38.60 29.87 73.05
CA SER A 65 39.14 31.23 73.24
C SER A 65 40.65 31.31 73.59
N THR A 66 41.31 32.40 73.10
CA THR A 66 42.42 33.19 73.71
C THR A 66 43.84 32.55 73.92
N PRO A 67 44.91 33.34 74.23
CA PRO A 67 45.49 34.37 73.34
C PRO A 67 47.06 34.46 73.29
N GLY A 68 47.62 35.04 72.22
CA GLY A 68 48.79 35.96 72.32
C GLY A 68 50.21 35.51 71.90
N LEU A 69 50.93 36.49 71.31
CA LEU A 69 52.40 36.65 71.17
C LEU A 69 53.19 35.74 70.21
N GLY A 70 53.86 36.32 69.20
CA GLY A 70 54.78 35.57 68.33
C GLY A 70 55.28 36.20 67.01
N MET A 71 55.74 37.46 67.05
CA MET A 71 56.77 38.07 66.16
C MET A 71 57.12 37.41 64.79
N ARG A 72 56.85 38.12 63.67
CA ARG A 72 57.91 38.58 62.72
C ARG A 72 57.39 39.46 61.57
N ASP A 73 58.12 40.55 61.33
CA ASP A 73 58.10 41.41 60.13
C ASP A 73 58.40 40.60 58.84
N ASP A 74 57.96 41.00 57.64
CA ASP A 74 58.52 42.16 56.93
C ASP A 74 57.58 42.88 55.94
N LYS A 75 57.92 44.14 55.67
CA LYS A 75 57.48 44.97 54.55
C LYS A 75 58.06 44.38 53.25
N GLY A 76 57.56 44.61 52.04
CA GLY A 76 56.52 45.52 51.56
C GLY A 76 56.79 45.81 50.07
N TYR A 77 55.81 46.43 49.39
CA TYR A 77 55.78 46.80 47.95
C TYR A 77 55.33 45.74 46.94
N ASN A 78 54.01 45.67 46.69
CA ASN A 78 53.52 46.31 45.47
C ASN A 78 52.03 46.71 45.46
N ARG A 79 51.83 47.99 45.18
CA ARG A 79 50.69 48.72 44.57
C ARG A 79 49.40 47.95 44.22
N LYS A 80 48.33 48.32 44.95
CA LYS A 80 46.92 48.54 44.52
C LYS A 80 46.50 48.05 43.12
N ARG A 81 45.54 47.11 43.05
CA ARG A 81 44.47 47.14 42.02
C ARG A 81 43.15 46.48 42.48
N SER A 82 42.10 47.32 42.52
CA SER A 82 40.67 47.02 42.35
C SER A 82 39.94 45.99 43.23
N LYS A 83 39.24 46.56 44.21
CA LYS A 83 37.93 46.15 44.76
C LYS A 83 36.93 45.70 43.67
N SER A 84 36.77 44.40 43.42
CA SER A 84 35.67 43.84 42.58
C SER A 84 35.45 42.32 42.71
N LYS A 85 35.56 41.73 43.92
CA LYS A 85 35.34 40.27 44.12
C LYS A 85 34.29 39.87 45.17
N ALA A 86 33.87 40.77 46.05
CA ALA A 86 32.89 40.44 47.10
C ALA A 86 31.47 40.16 46.56
N SER A 87 30.99 40.95 45.57
CA SER A 87 29.63 40.82 45.04
C SER A 87 29.39 39.57 44.18
N ASN A 88 30.45 38.93 43.66
CA ASN A 88 30.33 37.66 42.95
C ASN A 88 30.19 36.47 43.89
N LEU A 89 30.71 36.55 45.12
CA LEU A 89 30.58 35.47 46.10
C LEU A 89 29.13 35.32 46.58
N ASP A 90 28.47 36.44 46.87
CA ASP A 90 27.04 36.50 47.23
C ASP A 90 26.10 36.04 46.09
N ARG A 91 26.50 36.23 44.82
CA ARG A 91 25.77 35.65 43.68
C ARG A 91 25.99 34.14 43.51
N SER A 92 27.13 33.61 43.94
CA SER A 92 27.42 32.16 43.89
C SER A 92 26.85 31.35 45.05
N MET A 93 26.25 31.99 46.06
CA MET A 93 25.64 31.34 47.23
C MET A 93 24.10 31.31 47.19
N LYS A 94 23.48 31.82 46.12
CA LYS A 94 22.02 31.84 45.95
C LYS A 94 21.58 30.66 45.10
N LEU A 95 20.68 29.84 45.64
CA LEU A 95 20.06 28.72 44.95
C LEU A 95 19.44 29.18 43.62
N THR A 96 19.62 28.41 42.55
CA THR A 96 18.94 28.67 41.28
C THR A 96 17.44 28.46 41.44
N ALA A 97 16.63 29.08 40.57
CA ALA A 97 15.17 28.88 40.59
C ALA A 97 14.79 27.39 40.45
N GLU A 98 15.54 26.64 39.64
CA GLU A 98 15.44 25.18 39.49
C GLU A 98 15.71 24.45 40.81
N GLN A 99 16.84 24.73 41.48
CA GLN A 99 17.15 24.15 42.79
C GLN A 99 16.11 24.50 43.87
N LYS A 100 15.55 25.70 43.84
CA LYS A 100 14.46 26.10 44.74
C LYS A 100 13.18 25.30 44.47
N CYS A 101 12.82 25.09 43.20
CA CYS A 101 11.69 24.25 42.81
C CYS A 101 11.89 22.78 43.23
N ASP A 102 13.09 22.22 43.04
CA ASP A 102 13.42 20.86 43.47
C ASP A 102 13.24 20.67 44.98
N ILE A 103 13.72 21.64 45.79
CA ILE A 103 13.59 21.60 47.25
C ILE A 103 12.12 21.75 47.65
N ALA A 104 11.39 22.70 47.04
CA ALA A 104 9.96 22.88 47.29
C ALA A 104 9.14 21.62 46.93
N GLN A 105 9.49 20.92 45.84
CA GLN A 105 8.82 19.67 45.47
C GLN A 105 9.06 18.56 46.50
N ARG A 106 10.31 18.37 46.96
CA ARG A 106 10.62 17.41 48.03
C ARG A 106 9.89 17.73 49.33
N GLU A 107 9.84 19.00 49.72
CA GLU A 107 9.09 19.40 50.93
C GLU A 107 7.57 19.22 50.77
N ILE A 108 7.01 19.36 49.56
CA ILE A 108 5.61 19.03 49.29
C ILE A 108 5.36 17.51 49.40
N GLU A 109 6.31 16.68 48.95
CA GLU A 109 6.24 15.21 49.06
C GLU A 109 6.35 14.78 50.54
N GLU A 110 7.33 15.27 51.29
CA GLU A 110 7.48 15.04 52.74
C GLU A 110 6.25 15.49 53.54
N LEU A 111 5.70 16.70 53.26
CA LEU A 111 4.49 17.18 53.93
C LEU A 111 3.26 16.32 53.61
N ARG A 112 3.18 15.74 52.41
CA ARG A 112 2.10 14.79 52.07
C ARG A 112 2.25 13.49 52.86
N GLU A 113 3.46 12.98 53.01
CA GLU A 113 3.70 11.81 53.84
C GLU A 113 3.42 12.08 55.33
N ASP A 114 3.86 13.22 55.88
CA ASP A 114 3.57 13.62 57.26
C ASP A 114 2.06 13.74 57.52
N ILE A 115 1.31 14.32 56.57
CA ILE A 115 -0.15 14.39 56.63
C ILE A 115 -0.76 12.99 56.63
N GLU A 116 -0.26 12.06 55.82
CA GLU A 116 -0.81 10.70 55.76
C GLU A 116 -0.46 9.87 57.02
N ARG A 117 0.79 9.96 57.51
CA ARG A 117 1.22 9.41 58.80
C ARG A 117 0.32 9.91 59.94
N MET A 118 0.08 11.21 60.01
CA MET A 118 -0.77 11.83 61.02
C MET A 118 -2.24 11.38 60.91
N LYS A 119 -2.77 11.22 59.70
CA LYS A 119 -4.12 10.64 59.49
C LYS A 119 -4.19 9.22 60.03
N GLU A 120 -3.28 8.34 59.63
CA GLU A 120 -3.26 6.95 60.09
C GLU A 120 -3.17 6.85 61.62
N GLU A 121 -2.32 7.65 62.25
CA GLU A 121 -2.21 7.71 63.71
C GLU A 121 -3.51 8.20 64.35
N SER A 122 -4.11 9.26 63.78
CA SER A 122 -5.40 9.78 64.26
C SER A 122 -6.53 8.77 64.12
N GLU A 123 -6.56 7.96 63.06
CA GLU A 123 -7.55 6.91 62.83
C GLU A 123 -7.36 5.75 63.83
N LYS A 124 -6.12 5.29 64.03
CA LYS A 124 -5.79 4.28 65.07
C LYS A 124 -6.23 4.73 66.47
N VAL A 125 -6.04 6.02 66.78
CA VAL A 125 -6.48 6.62 68.06
C VAL A 125 -8.01 6.72 68.13
N LEU A 126 -8.68 7.19 67.07
CA LEU A 126 -10.14 7.27 67.01
C LEU A 126 -10.80 5.88 67.16
N ASP A 127 -10.30 4.86 66.49
CA ASP A 127 -10.81 3.49 66.60
C ASP A 127 -10.59 2.89 67.99
N THR A 128 -9.47 3.23 68.64
CA THR A 128 -9.24 2.89 70.04
C THR A 128 -10.28 3.54 70.96
N TYR A 129 -10.58 4.84 70.77
CA TYR A 129 -11.61 5.53 71.54
C TYR A 129 -13.02 4.99 71.26
N LYS A 130 -13.37 4.66 70.00
CA LYS A 130 -14.64 4.00 69.65
C LYS A 130 -14.79 2.68 70.41
N ALA A 131 -13.77 1.83 70.38
CA ALA A 131 -13.79 0.54 71.09
C ALA A 131 -13.95 0.69 72.61
N ILE A 132 -13.30 1.70 73.21
CA ILE A 132 -13.44 2.01 74.65
C ILE A 132 -14.86 2.51 74.98
N MET A 133 -15.45 3.37 74.14
CA MET A 133 -16.83 3.85 74.32
C MET A 133 -17.84 2.71 74.19
N GLU A 134 -17.70 1.86 73.17
CA GLU A 134 -18.55 0.67 72.99
C GLU A 134 -18.45 -0.31 74.17
N GLU A 135 -17.25 -0.56 74.71
CA GLU A 135 -17.08 -1.36 75.93
C GLU A 135 -17.78 -0.71 77.12
N ALA A 136 -17.61 0.60 77.32
CA ALA A 136 -18.20 1.35 78.42
C ALA A 136 -19.74 1.33 78.36
N ASP A 137 -20.33 1.51 77.18
CA ASP A 137 -21.78 1.46 76.97
C ASP A 137 -22.35 0.06 77.19
N MET A 138 -21.67 -0.98 76.68
CA MET A 138 -22.01 -2.38 76.96
C MET A 138 -21.98 -2.66 78.47
N ARG A 139 -20.91 -2.24 79.16
CA ARG A 139 -20.74 -2.43 80.60
C ARG A 139 -21.79 -1.69 81.41
N LEU A 140 -22.12 -0.45 81.03
CA LEU A 140 -23.17 0.34 81.67
C LEU A 140 -24.55 -0.31 81.50
N SER A 141 -24.83 -0.86 80.31
CA SER A 141 -26.06 -1.61 80.03
C SER A 141 -26.16 -2.90 80.87
N GLU A 142 -25.07 -3.69 80.93
CA GLU A 142 -24.99 -4.87 81.81
C GLU A 142 -25.21 -4.50 83.29
N MET A 143 -24.51 -3.49 83.81
CA MET A 143 -24.63 -3.07 85.21
C MET A 143 -26.05 -2.58 85.56
N LYS A 144 -26.70 -1.82 84.66
CA LYS A 144 -28.10 -1.39 84.86
C LYS A 144 -29.04 -2.61 84.93
N LYS A 145 -28.85 -3.58 84.05
CA LYS A 145 -29.63 -4.82 84.03
C LYS A 145 -29.41 -5.66 85.29
N GLU A 146 -28.15 -5.86 85.70
CA GLU A 146 -27.82 -6.63 86.91
C GLU A 146 -28.35 -5.97 88.19
N SER A 147 -28.26 -4.63 88.29
CA SER A 147 -28.84 -3.86 89.39
C SER A 147 -30.36 -4.04 89.49
N TYR A 148 -31.07 -3.92 88.36
CA TYR A 148 -32.52 -4.13 88.30
C TYR A 148 -32.93 -5.58 88.64
N GLU A 149 -32.22 -6.57 88.11
CA GLU A 149 -32.46 -7.99 88.43
C GLU A 149 -32.22 -8.28 89.91
N PHE A 150 -31.15 -7.74 90.51
CA PHE A 150 -30.87 -7.89 91.94
C PHE A 150 -31.94 -7.21 92.80
N GLU A 151 -32.38 -5.99 92.45
CA GLU A 151 -33.43 -5.30 93.19
C GLU A 151 -34.76 -6.06 93.13
N ARG A 152 -35.13 -6.55 91.93
CA ARG A 152 -36.34 -7.34 91.72
C ARG A 152 -36.30 -8.67 92.46
N ASP A 153 -35.24 -9.46 92.29
CA ASP A 153 -35.22 -10.86 92.70
C ASP A 153 -34.75 -11.05 94.15
N ILE A 154 -33.84 -10.20 94.64
CA ILE A 154 -33.31 -10.26 96.01
C ILE A 154 -33.97 -9.22 96.91
N VAL A 155 -33.87 -7.93 96.60
CA VAL A 155 -34.31 -6.85 97.51
C VAL A 155 -35.83 -6.83 97.68
N LYS A 156 -36.59 -7.16 96.62
CA LYS A 156 -38.06 -7.25 96.64
C LYS A 156 -38.57 -8.70 96.70
N GLY A 157 -38.06 -9.58 95.85
CA GLY A 157 -38.57 -10.96 95.69
C GLY A 157 -38.13 -11.98 96.76
N SER A 158 -37.10 -11.67 97.56
CA SER A 158 -36.52 -12.62 98.53
C SER A 158 -36.63 -12.18 99.99
N VAL A 159 -37.55 -11.27 100.30
CA VAL A 159 -37.82 -10.78 101.66
C VAL A 159 -38.79 -11.71 102.41
N ASN A 160 -38.53 -11.94 103.70
CA ASN A 160 -39.45 -12.67 104.57
C ASN A 160 -40.54 -11.71 105.10
N HIS A 161 -41.78 -11.90 104.65
CA HIS A 161 -42.97 -11.10 104.97
C HIS A 161 -43.20 -10.81 106.47
N ARG A 162 -42.69 -11.64 107.39
CA ARG A 162 -42.86 -11.44 108.85
C ARG A 162 -41.73 -10.63 109.50
N THR A 163 -40.57 -10.54 108.85
CA THR A 163 -39.38 -9.85 109.42
C THR A 163 -38.90 -8.67 108.57
N ASN A 164 -39.41 -8.53 107.34
CA ASN A 164 -38.96 -7.58 106.32
C ASN A 164 -37.43 -7.61 106.07
N LYS A 165 -36.79 -8.75 106.34
CA LYS A 165 -35.37 -9.00 106.03
C LYS A 165 -35.23 -9.97 104.86
N VAL A 166 -34.21 -9.76 104.04
CA VAL A 166 -33.84 -10.67 102.94
C VAL A 166 -33.43 -12.03 103.49
N ILE A 167 -33.90 -13.10 102.84
CA ILE A 167 -33.56 -14.48 103.19
C ILE A 167 -32.14 -14.79 102.70
N ALA A 168 -31.21 -15.00 103.64
CA ALA A 168 -29.79 -15.19 103.34
C ALA A 168 -29.52 -16.33 102.33
N GLU A 169 -30.21 -17.47 102.46
CA GLU A 169 -30.05 -18.62 101.55
C GLU A 169 -30.40 -18.27 100.08
N LYS A 170 -31.45 -17.47 99.85
CA LYS A 170 -31.81 -17.01 98.50
C LYS A 170 -30.78 -16.04 97.93
N CYS A 171 -30.22 -15.17 98.78
CA CYS A 171 -29.16 -14.25 98.42
C CYS A 171 -27.87 -15.01 98.01
N MET A 172 -27.46 -16.00 98.81
CA MET A 172 -26.33 -16.88 98.49
C MET A 172 -26.51 -17.61 97.16
N ARG A 173 -27.69 -18.23 96.95
CA ARG A 173 -28.01 -18.95 95.71
C ARG A 173 -27.93 -18.05 94.47
N TYR A 174 -28.43 -16.82 94.55
CA TYR A 174 -28.31 -15.85 93.46
C TYR A 174 -26.85 -15.54 93.11
N PHE A 175 -25.98 -15.33 94.10
CA PHE A 175 -24.57 -15.08 93.85
C PHE A 175 -23.86 -16.31 93.27
N GLU A 176 -24.17 -17.53 93.74
CA GLU A 176 -23.67 -18.77 93.15
C GLU A 176 -24.07 -18.92 91.67
N ASP A 177 -25.36 -18.70 91.35
CA ASP A 177 -25.86 -18.83 89.98
C ASP A 177 -25.29 -17.73 89.06
N LYS A 178 -25.10 -16.50 89.55
CA LYS A 178 -24.41 -15.44 88.82
C LYS A 178 -22.94 -15.74 88.58
N LEU A 179 -22.23 -16.33 89.55
CA LEU A 179 -20.84 -16.77 89.37
C LEU A 179 -20.74 -17.86 88.29
N ARG A 180 -21.56 -18.93 88.38
CA ARG A 180 -21.63 -19.98 87.34
C ARG A 180 -21.94 -19.43 85.95
N ALA A 181 -22.83 -18.43 85.86
CA ALA A 181 -23.16 -17.77 84.59
C ALA A 181 -21.98 -16.96 84.04
N ARG A 182 -21.23 -16.25 84.89
CA ARG A 182 -20.01 -15.52 84.50
C ARG A 182 -18.89 -16.48 84.09
N ASP A 183 -18.69 -17.61 84.78
CA ASP A 183 -17.74 -18.66 84.37
C ASP A 183 -18.07 -19.23 82.98
N THR A 184 -19.35 -19.52 82.73
CA THR A 184 -19.84 -19.99 81.42
C THR A 184 -19.59 -18.94 80.31
N LEU A 185 -19.71 -17.65 80.63
CA LEU A 185 -19.41 -16.56 79.71
C LEU A 185 -17.89 -16.45 79.44
N ILE A 186 -17.04 -16.59 80.47
CA ILE A 186 -15.58 -16.59 80.33
C ILE A 186 -15.14 -17.68 79.34
N GLU A 187 -15.64 -18.90 79.48
CA GLU A 187 -15.25 -20.00 78.60
C GLU A 187 -15.73 -19.79 77.16
N LYS A 188 -16.95 -19.27 76.97
CA LYS A 188 -17.47 -18.86 75.65
C LYS A 188 -16.59 -17.77 74.99
N LEU A 189 -16.14 -16.79 75.77
CA LEU A 189 -15.27 -15.72 75.29
C LEU A 189 -13.86 -16.23 74.95
N ARG A 190 -13.30 -17.14 75.75
CA ARG A 190 -12.02 -17.83 75.46
C ARG A 190 -12.05 -18.58 74.14
N LEU A 191 -13.09 -19.39 73.91
CA LEU A 191 -13.29 -20.11 72.65
C LEU A 191 -13.41 -19.13 71.47
N LYS A 192 -14.22 -18.06 71.60
CA LYS A 192 -14.36 -17.03 70.55
C LYS A 192 -13.02 -16.33 70.26
N ASN A 193 -12.23 -16.01 71.29
CA ASN A 193 -10.91 -15.40 71.15
C ASN A 193 -9.91 -16.32 70.43
N SER A 194 -9.93 -17.62 70.73
CA SER A 194 -9.12 -18.63 70.04
C SER A 194 -9.47 -18.71 68.55
N THR A 195 -10.77 -18.81 68.21
CA THR A 195 -11.25 -18.83 66.82
C THR A 195 -10.85 -17.56 66.05
N LEU A 196 -11.02 -16.38 66.66
CA LEU A 196 -10.63 -15.11 66.04
C LEU A 196 -9.11 -15.00 65.82
N LYS A 197 -8.29 -15.53 66.73
CA LYS A 197 -6.82 -15.61 66.55
C LYS A 197 -6.44 -16.49 65.36
N VAL A 198 -7.12 -17.63 65.16
CA VAL A 198 -6.90 -18.50 63.99
C VAL A 198 -7.35 -17.82 62.70
N GLN A 199 -8.51 -17.16 62.71
CA GLN A 199 -9.00 -16.39 61.55
C GLN A 199 -8.06 -15.24 61.19
N LYS A 200 -7.56 -14.46 62.16
CA LYS A 200 -6.54 -13.42 61.93
C LYS A 200 -5.29 -13.99 61.28
N LYS A 201 -4.76 -15.13 61.79
CA LYS A 201 -3.59 -15.79 61.18
C LYS A 201 -3.85 -16.24 59.74
N LYS A 202 -5.04 -16.78 59.44
CA LYS A 202 -5.42 -17.18 58.08
C LYS A 202 -5.49 -15.97 57.13
N LEU A 203 -6.11 -14.87 57.57
CA LEU A 203 -6.21 -13.65 56.77
C LEU A 203 -4.84 -13.00 56.53
N MET A 204 -3.97 -12.94 57.54
CA MET A 204 -2.57 -12.49 57.41
C MET A 204 -1.80 -13.33 56.37
N LEU A 205 -1.97 -14.66 56.37
CA LEU A 205 -1.34 -15.53 55.39
C LEU A 205 -1.90 -15.32 53.97
N GLN A 206 -3.21 -15.11 53.85
CA GLN A 206 -3.85 -14.80 52.55
C GLN A 206 -3.45 -13.43 52.01
N LEU A 207 -3.24 -12.44 52.88
CA LEU A 207 -2.69 -11.14 52.51
C LEU A 207 -1.26 -11.31 51.99
N LYS A 208 -0.39 -11.97 52.77
CA LYS A 208 0.98 -12.26 52.37
C LYS A 208 1.07 -13.04 51.04
N GLN A 209 0.22 -14.04 50.82
CA GLN A 209 0.17 -14.77 49.55
C GLN A 209 -0.28 -13.90 48.36
N LYS A 210 -1.11 -12.87 48.61
CA LYS A 210 -1.50 -11.90 47.58
C LYS A 210 -0.42 -10.86 47.33
N GLU A 211 0.33 -10.47 48.36
CA GLU A 211 1.52 -9.63 48.25
C GLU A 211 2.61 -10.36 47.44
N GLU A 212 2.94 -11.60 47.80
CA GLU A 212 3.89 -12.47 47.07
C GLU A 212 3.41 -12.77 45.62
N MET A 213 2.09 -12.91 45.37
CA MET A 213 1.57 -13.06 44.01
C MET A 213 1.50 -11.74 43.23
N GLY A 214 1.51 -10.59 43.93
CA GLY A 214 1.80 -9.29 43.35
C GLY A 214 3.29 -9.16 42.99
N GLU A 215 4.19 -9.68 43.84
CA GLU A 215 5.61 -9.79 43.52
C GLU A 215 5.86 -10.71 42.32
N VAL A 216 5.14 -11.82 42.12
CA VAL A 216 5.33 -12.70 40.94
C VAL A 216 5.10 -11.99 39.58
N LEU A 217 4.44 -10.82 39.56
CA LEU A 217 4.33 -9.98 38.37
C LEU A 217 5.25 -8.77 38.52
N HIS A 218 6.56 -8.97 38.31
CA HIS A 218 7.53 -7.88 38.46
C HIS A 218 7.23 -6.72 37.50
N GLU A 219 7.48 -5.50 37.94
CA GLU A 219 7.50 -4.33 37.04
C GLU A 219 8.49 -4.54 35.88
N VAL A 220 9.56 -5.31 36.13
CA VAL A 220 10.52 -5.79 35.14
C VAL A 220 9.85 -6.62 34.03
N ASP A 221 8.92 -7.52 34.36
CA ASP A 221 8.21 -8.34 33.36
C ASP A 221 7.26 -7.48 32.51
N PHE A 222 6.58 -6.52 33.12
CA PHE A 222 5.78 -5.53 32.39
C PHE A 222 6.64 -4.66 31.46
N ASN A 223 7.81 -4.23 31.93
CA ASN A 223 8.72 -3.41 31.14
C ASN A 223 9.39 -4.24 30.02
N GLN A 224 9.71 -5.51 30.27
CA GLN A 224 10.14 -6.46 29.25
C GLN A 224 9.06 -6.65 28.17
N LEU A 225 7.80 -6.87 28.56
CA LEU A 225 6.68 -7.01 27.63
C LEU A 225 6.45 -5.74 26.79
N LYS A 226 6.61 -4.54 27.38
CA LYS A 226 6.58 -3.27 26.65
C LYS A 226 7.72 -3.18 25.63
N ILE A 227 8.94 -3.54 26.02
CA ILE A 227 10.12 -3.53 25.14
C ILE A 227 9.92 -4.51 23.97
N GLU A 228 9.45 -5.73 24.24
CA GLU A 228 9.16 -6.71 23.20
C GLU A 228 8.06 -6.23 22.25
N ASN A 229 6.96 -5.67 22.78
CA ASN A 229 5.88 -5.12 21.95
C ASN A 229 6.39 -3.99 21.04
N GLN A 230 7.18 -3.06 21.58
CA GLN A 230 7.81 -1.98 20.81
C GLN A 230 8.74 -2.53 19.71
N GLN A 231 9.57 -3.53 20.01
CA GLN A 231 10.42 -4.20 19.01
C GLN A 231 9.61 -4.94 17.93
N TYR A 232 8.45 -5.50 18.27
CA TYR A 232 7.57 -6.12 17.28
C TYR A 232 6.88 -5.08 16.39
N LEU A 233 6.47 -3.94 16.94
CA LEU A 233 5.93 -2.82 16.15
C LEU A 233 6.96 -2.28 15.17
N GLU A 234 8.20 -2.03 15.61
CA GLU A 234 9.30 -1.58 14.74
C GLU A 234 9.59 -2.58 13.61
N LYS A 235 9.58 -3.89 13.89
CA LYS A 235 9.71 -4.94 12.87
C LYS A 235 8.52 -4.96 11.92
N ILE A 236 7.30 -4.74 12.40
CA ILE A 236 6.10 -4.66 11.54
C ILE A 236 6.22 -3.46 10.59
N ASP A 237 6.65 -2.30 11.09
CA ASP A 237 6.83 -1.10 10.28
C ASP A 237 7.95 -1.23 9.25
N GLU A 238 9.09 -1.85 9.60
CA GLU A 238 10.15 -2.20 8.64
C GLU A 238 9.58 -3.07 7.50
N ARG A 239 8.85 -4.14 7.82
CA ARG A 239 8.27 -5.02 6.79
C ARG A 239 7.16 -4.36 5.98
N ASN A 240 6.40 -3.43 6.57
CA ASN A 240 5.42 -2.61 5.85
C ASN A 240 6.09 -1.66 4.85
N GLN A 241 7.22 -1.04 5.22
CA GLN A 241 8.01 -0.19 4.33
C GLN A 241 8.62 -0.98 3.16
N ASP A 242 9.17 -2.17 3.43
CA ASP A 242 9.68 -3.06 2.38
C ASP A 242 8.57 -3.58 1.46
N LEU A 243 7.41 -3.94 2.01
CA LEU A 243 6.24 -4.33 1.22
C LEU A 243 5.77 -3.17 0.31
N LEU A 244 5.78 -1.94 0.79
CA LEU A 244 5.45 -0.75 0.00
C LEU A 244 6.48 -0.53 -1.12
N ARG A 245 7.78 -0.60 -0.82
CA ARG A 245 8.88 -0.52 -1.79
C ARG A 245 8.73 -1.58 -2.89
N LEU A 246 8.49 -2.83 -2.52
CA LEU A 246 8.30 -3.94 -3.46
C LEU A 246 7.03 -3.75 -4.32
N LYS A 247 5.92 -3.27 -3.76
CA LYS A 247 4.71 -2.93 -4.54
C LYS A 247 4.97 -1.84 -5.58
N LEU A 248 5.71 -0.79 -5.23
CA LEU A 248 6.09 0.27 -6.16
C LEU A 248 7.01 -0.26 -7.27
N MET A 249 8.03 -1.07 -6.93
CA MET A 249 8.91 -1.71 -7.91
C MET A 249 8.14 -2.64 -8.86
N ALA A 250 7.21 -3.44 -8.34
CA ALA A 250 6.36 -4.31 -9.15
C ALA A 250 5.44 -3.50 -10.10
N GLY A 251 4.84 -2.41 -9.61
CA GLY A 251 4.03 -1.49 -10.43
C GLY A 251 4.83 -0.86 -11.57
N ASN A 252 6.02 -0.32 -11.28
CA ASN A 252 6.93 0.24 -12.28
C ASN A 252 7.36 -0.81 -13.32
N THR A 253 7.72 -2.02 -12.85
CA THR A 253 8.11 -3.14 -13.74
C THR A 253 6.96 -3.56 -14.64
N LEU A 254 5.73 -3.61 -14.12
CA LEU A 254 4.52 -3.91 -14.89
C LEU A 254 4.22 -2.82 -15.93
N GLN A 255 4.43 -1.54 -15.60
CA GLN A 255 4.29 -0.44 -16.55
C GLN A 255 5.31 -0.55 -17.70
N VAL A 256 6.57 -0.82 -17.38
CA VAL A 256 7.64 -1.04 -18.38
C VAL A 256 7.31 -2.26 -19.26
N LEU A 257 6.89 -3.38 -18.66
CA LEU A 257 6.48 -4.58 -19.39
C LEU A 257 5.30 -4.31 -20.33
N ASN A 258 4.29 -3.56 -19.90
CA ASN A 258 3.15 -3.19 -20.73
C ASN A 258 3.55 -2.26 -21.89
N SER A 259 4.49 -1.34 -21.67
CA SER A 259 5.07 -0.54 -22.76
C SER A 259 5.80 -1.39 -23.79
N TYR A 260 6.61 -2.37 -23.36
CA TYR A 260 7.26 -3.30 -24.28
C TYR A 260 6.27 -4.23 -25.00
N LYS A 261 5.22 -4.73 -24.32
CA LYS A 261 4.14 -5.49 -24.96
C LYS A 261 3.43 -4.69 -26.06
N LYS A 262 3.10 -3.42 -25.79
CA LYS A 262 2.52 -2.53 -26.81
C LYS A 262 3.45 -2.35 -28.00
N LYS A 263 4.73 -2.03 -27.75
CA LYS A 263 5.72 -1.86 -28.82
C LYS A 263 5.91 -3.14 -29.65
N LEU A 264 5.99 -4.30 -29.00
CA LEU A 264 6.06 -5.60 -29.67
C LEU A 264 4.84 -5.81 -30.57
N ASN A 265 3.63 -5.61 -30.04
CA ASN A 265 2.39 -5.77 -30.81
C ASN A 265 2.34 -4.83 -32.04
N THR A 266 2.80 -3.57 -31.91
CA THR A 266 2.91 -2.66 -33.06
C THR A 266 3.90 -3.20 -34.10
N MET A 267 5.09 -3.64 -33.69
CA MET A 267 6.07 -4.23 -34.61
C MET A 267 5.58 -5.52 -35.28
N THR A 268 4.81 -6.35 -34.56
CA THR A 268 4.21 -7.58 -35.11
C THR A 268 3.18 -7.26 -36.19
N VAL A 269 2.25 -6.34 -35.93
CA VAL A 269 1.26 -5.90 -36.93
C VAL A 269 1.92 -5.22 -38.13
N GLU A 270 2.99 -4.45 -37.91
CA GLU A 270 3.79 -3.89 -39.00
C GLU A 270 4.50 -4.97 -39.83
N ALA A 271 5.00 -6.04 -39.20
CA ALA A 271 5.62 -7.16 -39.87
C ALA A 271 4.61 -7.96 -40.71
N GLU A 272 3.45 -8.31 -40.15
CA GLU A 272 2.33 -8.97 -40.87
C GLU A 272 1.87 -8.14 -42.08
N ARG A 273 1.79 -6.81 -41.92
CA ARG A 273 1.46 -5.89 -43.02
C ARG A 273 2.53 -5.88 -44.11
N LEU A 274 3.81 -5.87 -43.73
CA LEU A 274 4.94 -5.91 -44.68
C LEU A 274 5.04 -7.26 -45.38
N GLU A 275 4.77 -8.36 -44.70
CA GLU A 275 4.72 -9.71 -45.26
C GLU A 275 3.61 -9.83 -46.32
N SER A 276 2.42 -9.32 -46.01
CA SER A 276 1.31 -9.19 -46.97
C SER A 276 1.68 -8.32 -48.19
N GLU A 277 2.37 -7.19 -47.96
CA GLU A 277 2.85 -6.30 -49.02
C GLU A 277 3.93 -6.97 -49.90
N ILE A 278 4.81 -7.79 -49.30
CA ILE A 278 5.82 -8.58 -50.01
C ILE A 278 5.16 -9.65 -50.88
N SER A 279 4.19 -10.41 -50.35
CA SER A 279 3.45 -11.43 -51.11
C SER A 279 2.76 -10.82 -52.33
N SER A 280 2.01 -9.72 -52.13
CA SER A 280 1.34 -9.00 -53.23
C SER A 280 2.32 -8.50 -54.30
N ARG A 281 3.50 -7.98 -53.89
CA ARG A 281 4.55 -7.58 -54.83
C ARG A 281 5.19 -8.77 -55.56
N GLN A 282 5.35 -9.92 -54.91
CA GLN A 282 5.86 -11.14 -55.54
C GLN A 282 4.89 -11.67 -56.60
N GLU A 283 3.58 -11.70 -56.31
CA GLU A 283 2.55 -12.06 -57.30
C GLU A 283 2.49 -11.09 -58.48
N LEU A 284 2.63 -9.78 -58.23
CA LEU A 284 2.69 -8.78 -59.29
C LEU A 284 3.96 -8.96 -60.14
N GLN A 285 5.10 -9.23 -59.50
CA GLN A 285 6.36 -9.50 -60.19
C GLN A 285 6.26 -10.77 -61.06
N ALA A 286 5.65 -11.85 -60.56
CA ALA A 286 5.41 -13.07 -61.32
C ALA A 286 4.51 -12.82 -62.55
N ARG A 287 3.42 -12.05 -62.40
CA ARG A 287 2.56 -11.62 -63.52
C ARG A 287 3.33 -10.83 -64.57
N ILE A 288 4.10 -9.81 -64.15
CA ILE A 288 4.93 -9.01 -65.06
C ILE A 288 5.99 -9.86 -65.76
N GLN A 289 6.60 -10.84 -65.07
CA GLN A 289 7.56 -11.77 -65.69
C GLN A 289 6.90 -12.63 -66.77
N HIS A 290 5.70 -13.17 -66.51
CA HIS A 290 4.93 -13.95 -67.49
C HIS A 290 4.52 -13.09 -68.70
N GLU A 291 3.98 -11.89 -68.46
CA GLU A 291 3.64 -10.93 -69.52
C GLU A 291 4.87 -10.55 -70.36
N THR A 292 6.00 -10.28 -69.72
CA THR A 292 7.27 -9.97 -70.41
C THR A 292 7.71 -11.13 -71.31
N GLN A 293 7.62 -12.37 -70.83
CA GLN A 293 7.94 -13.55 -71.65
C GLN A 293 7.00 -13.68 -72.86
N SER A 294 5.70 -13.47 -72.69
CA SER A 294 4.73 -13.48 -73.79
C SER A 294 5.04 -12.40 -74.83
N VAL A 295 5.29 -11.17 -74.37
CA VAL A 295 5.66 -10.03 -75.22
C VAL A 295 6.98 -10.26 -75.94
N GLU A 296 7.98 -10.89 -75.33
CA GLU A 296 9.22 -11.26 -76.03
C GLU A 296 8.99 -12.32 -77.12
N VAL A 297 8.14 -13.32 -76.88
CA VAL A 297 7.76 -14.32 -77.89
C VAL A 297 7.00 -13.69 -79.05
N GLU A 298 6.05 -12.80 -78.77
CA GLU A 298 5.31 -12.05 -79.80
C GLU A 298 6.22 -11.12 -80.59
N ARG A 299 7.09 -10.37 -79.91
CA ARG A 299 8.11 -9.52 -80.52
C ARG A 299 9.03 -10.34 -81.43
N ALA A 300 9.49 -11.52 -81.02
CA ALA A 300 10.33 -12.39 -81.84
C ALA A 300 9.61 -12.87 -83.11
N LYS A 301 8.33 -13.28 -82.99
CA LYS A 301 7.46 -13.61 -84.14
C LYS A 301 7.32 -12.42 -85.08
N ALA A 302 7.02 -11.23 -84.55
CA ALA A 302 6.86 -10.00 -85.31
C ALA A 302 8.15 -9.57 -86.01
N GLU A 303 9.32 -9.66 -85.35
CA GLU A 303 10.64 -9.41 -85.93
C GLU A 303 10.95 -10.40 -87.06
N GLN A 304 10.63 -11.69 -86.89
CA GLN A 304 10.80 -12.70 -87.94
C GLN A 304 9.92 -12.41 -89.17
N ILE A 305 8.66 -12.02 -88.97
CA ILE A 305 7.76 -11.59 -90.04
C ILE A 305 8.28 -10.31 -90.71
N ASN A 306 8.70 -9.30 -89.95
CA ASN A 306 9.26 -8.06 -90.48
C ASN A 306 10.52 -8.33 -91.32
N LYS A 307 11.41 -9.22 -90.85
CA LYS A 307 12.60 -9.67 -91.58
C LYS A 307 12.25 -10.42 -92.87
N ARG A 308 11.19 -11.23 -92.87
CA ARG A 308 10.66 -11.87 -94.09
C ARG A 308 10.11 -10.84 -95.08
N LEU A 309 9.29 -9.90 -94.62
CA LEU A 309 8.71 -8.84 -95.45
C LEU A 309 9.79 -7.92 -96.03
N ARG A 310 10.81 -7.54 -95.24
CA ARG A 310 11.97 -6.78 -95.74
C ARG A 310 12.76 -7.54 -96.81
N LYS A 311 12.96 -8.86 -96.65
CA LYS A 311 13.57 -9.71 -97.70
C LYS A 311 12.69 -9.77 -98.95
N GLN A 312 11.38 -9.93 -98.80
CA GLN A 312 10.44 -9.91 -99.93
C GLN A 312 10.46 -8.56 -100.65
N LEU A 313 10.49 -7.44 -99.93
CA LEU A 313 10.57 -6.10 -100.50
C LEU A 313 11.91 -5.84 -101.20
N ALA A 314 13.03 -6.32 -100.65
CA ALA A 314 14.35 -6.23 -101.29
C ALA A 314 14.47 -7.10 -102.56
N ASN A 315 13.77 -8.24 -102.58
CA ASN A 315 13.69 -9.12 -103.75
C ASN A 315 12.59 -8.71 -104.74
N PHE A 316 11.67 -7.81 -104.34
CA PHE A 316 10.58 -7.33 -105.17
C PHE A 316 11.14 -6.33 -106.20
N LYS A 317 11.35 -6.83 -107.41
CA LYS A 317 11.80 -6.04 -108.55
C LYS A 317 10.65 -5.90 -109.53
N VAL A 318 10.14 -4.68 -109.69
CA VAL A 318 9.18 -4.37 -110.75
C VAL A 318 9.90 -4.59 -112.10
N PRO A 319 9.31 -5.33 -113.06
CA PRO A 319 9.88 -5.45 -114.41
C PRO A 319 10.09 -4.07 -115.05
N ASP A 320 11.14 -3.92 -115.85
CA ASP A 320 11.32 -2.65 -116.56
C ASP A 320 10.14 -2.39 -117.51
N VAL A 321 9.78 -1.13 -117.70
CA VAL A 321 8.60 -0.75 -118.48
C VAL A 321 8.70 -1.28 -119.91
N MET A 322 9.91 -1.30 -120.48
CA MET A 322 10.17 -1.84 -121.80
C MET A 322 10.07 -3.37 -121.85
N ASP A 323 10.54 -4.08 -120.84
CA ASP A 323 10.41 -5.54 -120.73
C ASP A 323 8.95 -5.96 -120.60
N TYR A 324 8.17 -5.27 -119.74
CA TYR A 324 6.73 -5.52 -119.59
C TYR A 324 5.96 -5.22 -120.88
N VAL A 325 6.31 -4.16 -121.62
CA VAL A 325 5.71 -3.86 -122.93
C VAL A 325 6.10 -4.92 -123.97
N ALA A 326 7.34 -5.41 -123.96
CA ALA A 326 7.81 -6.45 -124.87
C ALA A 326 7.13 -7.81 -124.59
N GLU A 327 7.01 -8.23 -123.33
CA GLU A 327 6.24 -9.42 -122.96
C GLU A 327 4.77 -9.27 -123.34
N LYS A 328 4.15 -8.12 -123.07
CA LYS A 328 2.74 -7.88 -123.44
C LYS A 328 2.53 -7.88 -124.96
N ALA A 329 3.49 -7.38 -125.74
CA ALA A 329 3.47 -7.46 -127.19
C ALA A 329 3.63 -8.91 -127.69
N SER A 330 4.55 -9.68 -127.10
CA SER A 330 4.71 -11.13 -127.35
C SER A 330 3.42 -11.89 -127.05
N LEU A 331 2.78 -11.60 -125.92
CA LEU A 331 1.48 -12.18 -125.52
C LEU A 331 0.40 -11.85 -126.56
N TYR A 332 0.34 -10.60 -127.04
CA TYR A 332 -0.59 -10.19 -128.11
C TYR A 332 -0.32 -10.91 -129.45
N ASP A 333 0.94 -11.08 -129.83
CA ASP A 333 1.31 -11.81 -131.05
C ASP A 333 1.03 -13.32 -130.95
N ILE A 334 1.24 -13.93 -129.77
CA ILE A 334 0.84 -15.32 -129.50
C ILE A 334 -0.69 -15.43 -129.57
N GLN A 335 -1.43 -14.51 -128.94
CA GLN A 335 -2.90 -14.48 -128.98
C GLN A 335 -3.45 -14.26 -130.40
N LYS A 336 -2.75 -13.48 -131.24
CA LYS A 336 -3.03 -13.31 -132.66
C LYS A 336 -2.70 -14.56 -133.49
N LYS A 337 -1.62 -15.28 -133.17
CA LYS A 337 -1.30 -16.59 -133.77
C LYS A 337 -2.35 -17.63 -133.39
N VAL A 338 -2.79 -17.69 -132.13
CA VAL A 338 -3.90 -18.54 -131.66
C VAL A 338 -5.15 -18.25 -132.48
N LYS A 339 -5.60 -16.99 -132.58
CA LYS A 339 -6.74 -16.59 -133.44
C LYS A 339 -6.56 -16.91 -134.92
N SER A 340 -5.33 -16.90 -135.43
CA SER A 340 -5.05 -17.33 -136.80
C SER A 340 -5.07 -18.85 -136.98
N TRP A 341 -4.77 -19.63 -135.94
CA TRP A 341 -4.84 -21.08 -135.98
C TRP A 341 -6.27 -21.57 -135.75
N GLU A 342 -7.03 -20.98 -134.82
CA GLU A 342 -8.49 -21.14 -134.70
C GLU A 342 -9.17 -20.96 -136.05
N ARG A 343 -8.91 -19.83 -136.73
CA ARG A 343 -9.48 -19.54 -138.05
C ARG A 343 -8.99 -20.48 -139.17
N LYS A 344 -7.83 -21.14 -139.02
CA LYS A 344 -7.38 -22.20 -139.94
C LYS A 344 -8.06 -23.53 -139.64
N VAL A 345 -8.30 -23.84 -138.37
CA VAL A 345 -9.10 -24.99 -137.92
C VAL A 345 -10.52 -24.85 -138.44
N ASP A 346 -11.17 -23.68 -138.31
CA ASP A 346 -12.49 -23.41 -138.91
C ASP A 346 -12.54 -23.70 -140.43
N ILE A 347 -11.52 -23.27 -141.19
CA ILE A 347 -11.44 -23.52 -142.63
C ILE A 347 -11.21 -25.02 -142.92
N ALA A 348 -10.36 -25.69 -142.14
CA ALA A 348 -10.13 -27.13 -142.26
C ALA A 348 -11.38 -27.94 -141.88
N GLU A 349 -12.12 -27.53 -140.85
CA GLU A 349 -13.40 -28.13 -140.45
C GLU A 349 -14.48 -27.89 -141.49
N MET A 350 -14.59 -26.69 -142.08
CA MET A 350 -15.50 -26.42 -143.19
C MET A 350 -15.15 -27.27 -144.42
N ALA A 351 -13.87 -27.40 -144.76
CA ALA A 351 -13.40 -28.28 -145.83
C ALA A 351 -13.74 -29.75 -145.52
N LEU A 352 -13.50 -30.22 -144.29
CA LEU A 352 -13.82 -31.57 -143.84
C LEU A 352 -15.34 -31.84 -143.78
N ARG A 353 -16.16 -30.83 -143.45
CA ARG A 353 -17.64 -30.88 -143.56
C ARG A 353 -18.09 -31.01 -145.01
N THR A 354 -17.40 -30.33 -145.94
CA THR A 354 -17.69 -30.37 -147.38
C THR A 354 -17.28 -31.71 -147.98
N HIS A 355 -16.10 -32.23 -147.61
CA HIS A 355 -15.65 -33.58 -147.96
C HIS A 355 -16.53 -34.67 -147.34
N ARG A 356 -17.00 -34.53 -146.09
CA ARG A 356 -17.97 -35.46 -145.49
C ARG A 356 -19.33 -35.45 -146.20
N LYS A 357 -19.81 -34.30 -146.68
CA LYS A 357 -21.05 -34.23 -147.48
C LYS A 357 -20.90 -34.95 -148.83
N SER A 358 -19.80 -34.72 -149.54
CA SER A 358 -19.51 -35.41 -150.81
C SER A 358 -19.21 -36.90 -150.63
N TRP A 359 -18.61 -37.30 -149.50
CA TRP A 359 -18.38 -38.71 -149.15
C TRP A 359 -19.67 -39.44 -148.78
N ASN A 360 -20.54 -38.86 -147.95
CA ASN A 360 -21.83 -39.46 -147.62
C ASN A 360 -22.74 -39.59 -148.86
N GLN A 361 -22.56 -38.76 -149.88
CA GLN A 361 -23.25 -38.88 -151.16
C GLN A 361 -22.71 -40.02 -152.05
N MET A 362 -21.52 -40.56 -151.75
CA MET A 362 -20.95 -41.79 -152.34
C MET A 362 -21.19 -43.05 -151.50
N GLN A 363 -21.54 -42.94 -150.21
CA GLN A 363 -21.58 -44.08 -149.30
C GLN A 363 -22.95 -44.79 -149.17
N VAL A 364 -24.02 -44.29 -149.80
CA VAL A 364 -25.38 -44.89 -149.75
C VAL A 364 -25.62 -45.96 -150.84
N VAL A 365 -24.64 -46.20 -151.73
CA VAL A 365 -24.69 -47.28 -152.74
C VAL A 365 -24.00 -48.57 -152.24
N GLY A 366 -23.43 -48.58 -151.03
CA GLY A 366 -22.68 -49.70 -150.44
C GLY A 366 -23.37 -50.36 -149.25
N SER A 367 -24.02 -51.51 -149.50
CA SER A 367 -24.55 -52.49 -148.53
C SER A 367 -23.69 -52.71 -147.27
N ILE A 368 -24.25 -52.66 -146.05
CA ILE A 368 -24.97 -53.73 -145.30
C ILE A 368 -24.04 -54.68 -144.49
N ASN A 369 -24.41 -54.85 -143.21
CA ASN A 369 -24.09 -55.89 -142.21
C ASN A 369 -22.78 -55.88 -141.36
N SER A 370 -23.05 -55.91 -140.04
CA SER A 370 -22.30 -56.52 -138.92
C SER A 370 -21.00 -55.86 -138.42
N ALA A 371 -20.61 -55.96 -137.14
CA ALA A 371 -21.33 -56.02 -135.83
C ALA A 371 -20.27 -56.12 -134.71
N ASN A 372 -20.49 -55.46 -133.55
CA ASN A 372 -19.84 -55.72 -132.24
C ASN A 372 -18.30 -55.54 -132.14
N HIS A 373 -17.65 -55.32 -130.98
CA HIS A 373 -18.05 -54.85 -129.63
C HIS A 373 -16.75 -54.58 -128.81
N TRP A 374 -16.89 -54.16 -127.54
CA TRP A 374 -15.86 -53.89 -126.51
C TRP A 374 -15.14 -52.53 -126.59
N GLN A 375 -14.93 -51.74 -125.53
CA GLN A 375 -15.52 -51.47 -124.18
C GLN A 375 -14.39 -50.77 -123.37
N GLY A 376 -14.71 -49.88 -122.40
CA GLY A 376 -13.69 -49.31 -121.49
C GLY A 376 -13.97 -47.91 -120.92
N LEU A 377 -15.01 -47.79 -120.08
CA LEU A 377 -15.35 -46.64 -119.18
C LEU A 377 -14.67 -46.83 -117.78
N PRO A 378 -14.96 -46.09 -116.68
CA PRO A 378 -15.65 -44.79 -116.43
C PRO A 378 -14.65 -43.68 -115.98
N MET A 379 -14.98 -42.45 -115.52
CA MET A 379 -16.22 -41.65 -115.35
C MET A 379 -17.16 -41.91 -114.14
N GLU A 380 -16.80 -41.41 -112.94
CA GLU A 380 -17.68 -41.05 -111.78
C GLU A 380 -16.87 -40.07 -110.88
N ILE A 381 -17.31 -38.88 -110.43
CA ILE A 381 -18.56 -38.39 -109.78
C ILE A 381 -18.46 -38.47 -108.24
N ASP A 382 -18.65 -37.34 -107.56
CA ASP A 382 -19.72 -37.11 -106.56
C ASP A 382 -19.63 -35.68 -105.99
N ASP A 383 -20.79 -35.02 -105.90
CA ASP A 383 -21.07 -33.83 -105.08
C ASP A 383 -21.64 -34.30 -103.70
N ASP A 384 -22.24 -33.37 -102.94
CA ASP A 384 -23.19 -33.54 -101.81
C ASP A 384 -22.68 -33.10 -100.41
N ASP A 385 -23.04 -31.85 -100.07
CA ASP A 385 -24.05 -31.46 -99.06
C ASP A 385 -23.90 -31.68 -97.52
N ASP A 386 -24.72 -30.86 -96.84
CA ASP A 386 -25.26 -30.85 -95.46
C ASP A 386 -24.42 -30.34 -94.26
N ASP A 387 -24.80 -29.14 -93.79
CA ASP A 387 -25.39 -28.78 -92.48
C ASP A 387 -24.96 -29.51 -91.18
N ASP A 388 -24.75 -28.73 -90.11
CA ASP A 388 -25.67 -28.69 -88.94
C ASP A 388 -25.30 -27.57 -87.94
N ASP A 389 -26.33 -27.05 -87.25
CA ASP A 389 -26.25 -26.14 -86.09
C ASP A 389 -26.03 -26.95 -84.78
N ASP A 390 -25.74 -26.25 -83.66
CA ASP A 390 -26.30 -26.48 -82.29
C ASP A 390 -25.38 -25.93 -81.19
N ASP A 391 -25.77 -24.76 -80.67
CA ASP A 391 -26.18 -24.44 -79.29
C ASP A 391 -25.69 -25.23 -78.03
N ASP A 392 -25.75 -24.47 -76.93
CA ASP A 392 -26.08 -24.80 -75.53
C ASP A 392 -25.07 -25.28 -74.46
N ASP A 393 -25.22 -24.58 -73.32
CA ASP A 393 -25.24 -24.97 -71.89
C ASP A 393 -23.97 -25.42 -71.11
N ASP A 394 -23.60 -24.55 -70.15
CA ASP A 394 -23.84 -24.66 -68.69
C ASP A 394 -23.50 -25.95 -67.88
N ASP A 395 -23.53 -25.76 -66.57
CA ASP A 395 -23.44 -26.69 -65.43
C ASP A 395 -22.07 -27.28 -65.04
N ASP A 396 -21.48 -26.61 -64.03
CA ASP A 396 -21.43 -27.06 -62.62
C ASP A 396 -20.90 -28.45 -62.20
N ASP A 397 -20.60 -28.47 -60.89
CA ASP A 397 -20.44 -29.57 -59.94
C ASP A 397 -19.10 -30.32 -59.79
N ASP A 398 -18.69 -30.29 -58.52
CA ASP A 398 -18.03 -31.30 -57.69
C ASP A 398 -16.61 -31.81 -58.01
N ASP A 399 -15.71 -31.51 -57.08
CA ASP A 399 -15.16 -32.60 -56.26
C ASP A 399 -15.10 -32.16 -54.78
N ASP A 400 -15.52 -33.08 -53.92
CA ASP A 400 -15.89 -32.91 -52.51
C ASP A 400 -14.71 -32.91 -51.50
N ASP A 401 -15.07 -32.66 -50.23
CA ASP A 401 -14.49 -33.19 -48.99
C ASP A 401 -12.98 -33.01 -48.68
N ASP A 402 -12.68 -32.31 -47.57
CA ASP A 402 -12.41 -33.02 -46.30
C ASP A 402 -12.28 -32.09 -45.07
N ASP A 403 -13.11 -32.39 -44.08
CA ASP A 403 -12.83 -32.52 -42.64
C ASP A 403 -12.45 -31.39 -41.64
N GLU A 404 -13.23 -31.42 -40.54
CA GLU A 404 -12.81 -31.40 -39.13
C GLU A 404 -11.84 -30.33 -38.56
N GLU A 405 -12.22 -29.04 -38.49
CA GLU A 405 -11.67 -28.19 -37.38
C GLU A 405 -12.62 -27.19 -36.69
N MET A 406 -13.86 -27.00 -37.15
CA MET A 406 -14.74 -25.94 -36.60
C MET A 406 -15.71 -26.35 -35.48
N MET A 407 -15.64 -27.57 -34.94
CA MET A 407 -16.51 -28.05 -33.84
C MET A 407 -15.83 -28.31 -32.48
N MET A 408 -14.52 -28.07 -32.31
CA MET A 408 -13.83 -28.33 -31.02
C MET A 408 -12.94 -27.20 -30.47
N MET A 409 -13.46 -25.96 -30.33
CA MET A 409 -12.94 -25.09 -29.25
C MET A 409 -13.88 -24.04 -28.61
N ARG A 410 -15.21 -24.14 -28.79
CA ARG A 410 -16.17 -23.43 -27.91
C ARG A 410 -16.35 -24.10 -26.54
N ARG A 411 -15.25 -24.28 -25.78
CA ARG A 411 -15.26 -24.54 -24.32
C ARG A 411 -13.85 -24.45 -23.72
N ARG A 412 -13.73 -23.72 -22.58
CA ARG A 412 -12.49 -23.18 -21.97
C ARG A 412 -11.99 -21.94 -22.74
N ARG A 413 -11.65 -20.82 -22.10
CA ARG A 413 -11.58 -20.46 -20.66
C ARG A 413 -11.87 -18.94 -20.55
N ARG A 414 -12.71 -18.55 -19.57
CA ARG A 414 -12.31 -17.74 -18.38
C ARG A 414 -11.82 -16.34 -18.71
#